data_AF-A0A917H079-F1
#
_entry.id   AF-A0A917H079-F1
#
_cell.length_a   1.000
_cell.length_b   1.000
_cell.length_c   1.000
_cell.angle_alpha   90.00
_cell.angle_beta   90.00
_cell.angle_gamma   90.00
#
_symmetry.space_group_name_H-M   'P 1'
#
loop_
_entity.id
_entity.type
_entity.pdbx_description
1 polymer ?
#
loop_
_entity_poly.entity_id
_entity_poly.type
_entity_poly.pdbx_seq_one_letter_code
_entity_poly.pdbx_strand_id
1 'polypeptide(L)'
;MMKPSAQKHASNLPTARKIRRACSNELYRTTKRLKLWVPKDKMEQAEALYYKKVVLNLTWIAEHESNRKVLSDWWDEQVSAEIAELWEVDPARLSQAFREAFGGM
;
A
#
# COMPACT_ATOMS: atom_id res chain seq x y z
N MET A 1 -9.01 8.42 42.14
CA MET A 1 -8.05 9.20 41.32
C MET A 1 -8.11 8.66 39.91
N MET A 2 -8.84 9.31 39.00
CA MET A 2 -8.93 8.89 37.60
C MET A 2 -7.64 9.32 36.89
N LYS A 3 -6.94 8.36 36.27
CA LYS A 3 -5.80 8.67 35.39
C LYS A 3 -6.35 9.37 34.15
N PRO A 4 -5.78 10.51 33.71
CA PRO A 4 -6.12 11.08 32.42
C PRO A 4 -5.82 10.03 31.34
N SER A 5 -6.84 9.63 30.60
CA SER A 5 -6.65 8.86 29.37
C SER A 5 -5.79 9.72 28.44
N ALA A 6 -4.58 9.24 28.15
CA ALA A 6 -3.70 9.87 27.19
C ALA A 6 -4.50 10.15 25.92
N GLN A 7 -4.66 11.43 25.58
CA GLN A 7 -5.22 11.85 24.29
C GLN A 7 -4.45 11.07 23.22
N LYS A 8 -5.14 10.17 22.52
CA LYS A 8 -4.62 9.49 21.33
C LYS A 8 -3.98 10.59 20.49
N HIS A 9 -2.65 10.58 20.39
CA HIS A 9 -1.92 11.58 19.62
C HIS A 9 -2.63 11.74 18.28
N ALA A 10 -3.12 12.94 17.97
CA ALA A 10 -3.57 13.25 16.63
C ALA A 10 -2.39 12.90 15.71
N SER A 11 -2.46 11.75 15.04
CA SER A 11 -1.35 11.23 14.27
C SER A 11 -1.16 12.19 13.12
N ASN A 12 -0.09 12.98 13.19
CA ASN A 12 0.29 13.86 12.10
C ASN A 12 0.36 13.02 10.82
N LEU A 13 -0.33 13.47 9.78
CA LEU A 13 -0.35 12.78 8.49
C LEU A 13 1.08 12.43 8.05
N PRO A 14 1.29 11.25 7.45
CA PRO A 14 2.62 10.84 7.04
C PRO A 14 3.18 11.81 5.99
N THR A 15 4.48 12.09 6.10
CA THR A 15 5.15 12.95 5.12
C THR A 15 5.24 12.26 3.77
N ALA A 16 5.33 13.04 2.69
CA ALA A 16 5.49 12.50 1.34
C ALA A 16 6.65 11.48 1.22
N ARG A 17 7.75 11.70 1.93
CA ARG A 17 8.89 10.76 1.97
C ARG A 17 8.51 9.43 2.61
N LYS A 18 7.77 9.46 3.73
CA LYS A 18 7.31 8.24 4.42
C LYS A 18 6.36 7.44 3.53
N ILE A 19 5.43 8.12 2.85
CA ILE A 19 4.48 7.47 1.93
C ILE A 19 5.22 6.79 0.78
N ARG A 20 6.13 7.50 0.09
CA ARG A 20 6.94 6.90 -0.99
C ARG A 20 7.66 5.64 -0.52
N ARG A 21 8.34 5.71 0.62
CA ARG A 21 9.07 4.56 1.18
C ARG A 21 8.13 3.38 1.51
N ALA A 22 6.92 3.65 2.01
CA ALA A 22 5.93 2.62 2.26
C ALA A 22 5.51 1.93 0.95
N CYS A 23 5.08 2.71 -0.05
CA CYS A 23 4.70 2.19 -1.37
C CYS A 23 5.82 1.33 -2.00
N SER A 24 7.07 1.83 -2.04
CA SER A 24 8.20 1.07 -2.59
C SER A 24 8.45 -0.24 -1.84
N ASN A 25 8.42 -0.22 -0.51
CA ASN A 25 8.63 -1.42 0.30
C ASN A 25 7.52 -2.46 0.11
N GLU A 26 6.27 -2.01 0.01
CA GLU A 26 5.11 -2.87 -0.18
C GLU A 26 5.13 -3.55 -1.56
N LEU A 27 5.40 -2.79 -2.63
CA LEU A 27 5.54 -3.33 -3.97
C LEU A 27 6.76 -4.27 -4.08
N TYR A 28 7.89 -3.92 -3.47
CA TYR A 28 9.05 -4.80 -3.41
C TYR A 28 8.74 -6.14 -2.72
N ARG A 29 8.05 -6.13 -1.57
CA ARG A 29 7.67 -7.38 -0.89
C ARG A 29 6.67 -8.19 -1.73
N THR A 30 5.77 -7.52 -2.42
CA THR A 30 4.78 -8.14 -3.32
C THR A 30 5.47 -8.87 -4.48
N THR A 31 6.46 -8.26 -5.14
CA THR A 31 7.21 -8.94 -6.22
C THR A 31 8.00 -10.15 -5.71
N LYS A 32 8.55 -10.07 -4.49
CA LYS A 32 9.20 -11.21 -3.84
C LYS A 32 8.23 -12.36 -3.56
N ARG A 33 6.98 -12.07 -3.15
CA ARG A 33 5.92 -13.09 -2.99
C ARG A 33 5.52 -13.72 -4.32
N LEU A 34 5.38 -12.91 -5.37
CA LEU A 34 5.09 -13.39 -6.73
C LEU A 34 6.24 -14.18 -7.37
N LYS A 35 7.45 -14.10 -6.81
CA LYS A 35 8.70 -14.56 -7.45
C LYS A 35 8.88 -13.94 -8.84
N LEU A 36 8.47 -12.67 -8.96
CA LEU A 36 8.49 -11.91 -10.20
C LEU A 36 9.71 -10.99 -10.22
N TRP A 37 10.45 -11.01 -11.33
CA TRP A 37 11.41 -9.95 -11.63
C TRP A 37 10.67 -8.85 -12.42
N VAL A 38 10.73 -7.63 -11.92
CA VAL A 38 10.14 -6.45 -12.57
C VAL A 38 11.26 -5.52 -13.02
N PRO A 39 11.31 -5.13 -14.31
CA PRO A 39 12.22 -4.11 -14.81
C PRO A 39 12.15 -2.82 -13.97
N LYS A 40 13.28 -2.14 -13.80
CA LYS A 40 13.39 -0.96 -12.93
C LYS A 40 12.39 0.14 -13.31
N ASP A 41 12.24 0.41 -14.60
CA ASP A 41 11.31 1.40 -15.16
C ASP A 41 9.84 1.05 -14.87
N LYS A 42 9.46 -0.23 -14.98
CA LYS A 42 8.11 -0.70 -14.62
C LYS A 42 7.86 -0.65 -13.11
N MET A 43 8.89 -0.88 -12.29
CA MET A 43 8.77 -0.72 -10.83
C MET A 43 8.59 0.76 -10.46
N GLU A 44 9.41 1.66 -11.00
CA GLU A 44 9.32 3.10 -10.74
C GLU A 44 7.95 3.68 -11.16
N GLN A 45 7.41 3.22 -12.29
CA GLN A 45 6.05 3.57 -12.73
C GLN A 45 4.97 3.08 -11.76
N ALA A 46 5.05 1.83 -11.30
CA ALA A 46 4.11 1.28 -10.33
C ALA A 46 4.17 2.02 -8.98
N GLU A 47 5.36 2.34 -8.50
CA GLU A 47 5.56 3.11 -7.26
C GLU A 47 4.98 4.53 -7.37
N ALA A 48 5.18 5.21 -8.51
CA ALA A 48 4.63 6.53 -8.76
C ALA A 48 3.10 6.52 -8.82
N LEU A 49 2.52 5.52 -9.49
CA LEU A 49 1.08 5.30 -9.59
C LEU A 49 0.47 5.07 -8.21
N TYR A 50 1.04 4.14 -7.45
CA TYR A 50 0.56 3.80 -6.12
C TYR A 50 0.67 4.99 -5.16
N TYR A 51 1.83 5.66 -5.14
CA TYR A 51 2.04 6.89 -4.36
C TYR A 51 0.99 7.96 -4.67
N LYS A 52 0.72 8.22 -5.96
CA LYS A 52 -0.28 9.21 -6.38
C LYS A 52 -1.66 8.88 -5.82
N LYS A 53 -2.10 7.62 -5.93
CA LYS A 53 -3.40 7.18 -5.40
C LYS A 53 -3.49 7.30 -3.88
N VAL A 54 -2.40 6.97 -3.17
CA VAL A 54 -2.34 7.14 -1.70
C VAL A 54 -2.45 8.61 -1.31
N VAL A 55 -1.72 9.51 -1.97
CA VAL A 55 -1.77 10.94 -1.66
C VAL A 55 -3.14 11.55 -1.95
N LEU A 56 -3.79 11.15 -3.03
CA LEU A 56 -5.16 11.60 -3.35
C LEU A 56 -6.19 11.15 -2.32
N ASN A 57 -5.94 10.06 -1.61
CA ASN A 57 -6.83 9.49 -0.59
C ASN A 57 -6.22 9.57 0.83
N LEU A 58 -5.28 10.50 1.05
CA LEU A 58 -4.42 10.49 2.24
C LEU A 58 -5.19 10.52 3.55
N THR A 59 -6.21 11.38 3.66
CA THR A 59 -7.01 11.51 4.88
C THR A 59 -7.71 10.19 5.21
N TRP A 60 -8.37 9.58 4.22
CA TRP A 60 -9.08 8.31 4.40
C TRP A 60 -8.12 7.16 4.75
N ILE A 61 -6.96 7.09 4.09
CA ILE A 61 -5.94 6.07 4.38
C ILE A 61 -5.39 6.23 5.80
N ALA A 62 -5.16 7.47 6.24
CA ALA A 62 -4.69 7.75 7.60
C ALA A 62 -5.75 7.37 8.65
N GLU A 63 -7.03 7.61 8.38
CA GLU A 63 -8.13 7.19 9.26
C GLU A 63 -8.24 5.66 9.39
N HIS A 64 -7.85 4.92 8.35
CA HIS A 64 -7.92 3.46 8.31
C HIS A 64 -6.55 2.78 8.51
N GLU A 65 -5.51 3.49 8.95
CA GLU A 65 -4.13 2.99 8.99
C GLU A 65 -3.95 1.68 9.78
N SER A 66 -4.77 1.47 10.81
CA SER A 66 -4.76 0.27 11.65
C SER A 66 -5.60 -0.89 11.09
N ASN A 67 -6.40 -0.67 10.04
CA ASN A 67 -7.28 -1.69 9.47
C ASN A 67 -6.69 -2.27 8.18
N ARG A 68 -5.81 -3.27 8.35
CA ARG A 68 -5.09 -3.89 7.23
C ARG A 68 -6.01 -4.49 6.18
N LYS A 69 -7.14 -5.07 6.59
CA LYS A 69 -8.12 -5.63 5.65
C LYS A 69 -8.71 -4.55 4.76
N VAL A 70 -9.19 -3.46 5.34
CA VAL A 70 -9.79 -2.35 4.57
C VAL A 70 -8.78 -1.70 3.63
N LEU A 71 -7.53 -1.53 4.06
CA LEU A 71 -6.48 -1.00 3.19
C LEU A 71 -6.12 -1.96 2.05
N SER A 72 -6.11 -3.27 2.29
CA SER A 72 -5.93 -4.26 1.22
C SER A 72 -7.12 -4.29 0.25
N ASP A 73 -8.35 -4.21 0.75
CA ASP A 73 -9.54 -4.15 -0.10
C ASP A 73 -9.50 -2.89 -0.99
N TRP A 74 -9.15 -1.73 -0.42
CA TRP A 74 -8.93 -0.50 -1.18
C TRP A 74 -7.82 -0.63 -2.22
N TRP A 75 -6.72 -1.32 -1.89
CA TRP A 75 -5.62 -1.54 -2.84
C TRP A 75 -6.06 -2.39 -4.02
N ASP A 76 -6.79 -3.47 -3.77
CA ASP A 76 -7.35 -4.34 -4.81
C ASP A 76 -8.27 -3.54 -5.75
N GLU A 77 -9.15 -2.71 -5.20
CA GLU A 77 -10.11 -1.92 -5.97
C GLU A 77 -9.47 -0.77 -6.75
N GLN A 78 -8.50 -0.08 -6.15
CA GLN A 78 -8.02 1.20 -6.67
C GLN A 78 -6.68 1.11 -7.38
N VAL A 79 -5.85 0.11 -7.08
CA VAL A 79 -4.44 0.08 -7.49
C VAL A 79 -4.11 -1.16 -8.32
N SER A 80 -4.64 -2.32 -7.94
CA SER A 80 -4.17 -3.62 -8.45
C SER A 80 -4.24 -3.76 -9.96
N ALA A 81 -5.32 -3.33 -10.61
CA ALA A 81 -5.56 -3.55 -12.03
C ALA A 81 -4.51 -2.87 -12.92
N GLU A 82 -4.19 -1.61 -12.64
CA GLU A 82 -3.19 -0.86 -13.42
C GLU A 82 -1.77 -1.42 -13.22
N ILE A 83 -1.45 -1.90 -12.01
CA ILE A 83 -0.16 -2.56 -11.76
C ILE A 83 -0.10 -3.94 -12.42
N ALA A 84 -1.20 -4.70 -12.41
CA ALA A 84 -1.30 -5.99 -13.07
C ALA A 84 -1.08 -5.87 -14.57
N GLU A 85 -1.69 -4.86 -15.20
CA GLU A 85 -1.46 -4.54 -16.61
C GLU A 85 0.01 -4.15 -16.87
N LEU A 86 0.56 -3.22 -16.07
CA LEU A 86 1.94 -2.76 -16.23
C LEU A 86 2.97 -3.89 -16.09
N TRP A 87 2.75 -4.81 -15.15
CA TRP A 87 3.64 -5.94 -14.88
C TRP A 87 3.29 -7.19 -15.67
N GLU A 88 2.21 -7.17 -16.46
CA GLU A 88 1.71 -8.29 -17.26
C GLU A 88 1.49 -9.56 -16.42
N VAL A 89 0.83 -9.40 -15.27
CA VAL A 89 0.53 -10.49 -14.33
C VAL A 89 -0.96 -10.67 -14.12
N ASP A 90 -1.36 -11.87 -13.70
CA ASP A 90 -2.73 -12.17 -13.30
C ASP A 90 -3.15 -11.27 -12.10
N PRO A 91 -4.26 -10.50 -12.22
CA PRO A 91 -4.70 -9.59 -11.16
C PRO A 91 -5.03 -10.28 -9.84
N ALA A 92 -5.58 -11.49 -9.88
CA ALA A 92 -5.93 -12.23 -8.66
C ALA A 92 -4.67 -12.69 -7.91
N ARG A 93 -3.66 -13.18 -8.64
CA ARG A 93 -2.35 -13.52 -8.07
C ARG A 93 -1.65 -12.31 -7.48
N LEU A 94 -1.69 -11.16 -8.17
CA LEU A 94 -1.11 -9.92 -7.67
C LEU A 94 -1.77 -9.47 -6.36
N SER A 95 -3.11 -9.46 -6.33
CA SER A 95 -3.91 -9.08 -5.16
C SER A 95 -3.62 -9.99 -3.96
N GLN A 96 -3.57 -11.31 -4.19
CA GLN A 96 -3.20 -12.29 -3.16
C GLN A 96 -1.79 -12.04 -2.62
N ALA A 97 -0.80 -11.87 -3.50
CA ALA A 97 0.59 -11.62 -3.09
C ALA A 97 0.75 -10.30 -2.31
N PHE A 98 -0.01 -9.27 -2.68
CA PHE A 98 -0.03 -8.01 -1.94
C PHE A 98 -0.62 -8.20 -0.53
N ARG A 99 -1.77 -8.88 -0.41
CA ARG A 99 -2.42 -9.17 0.89
C ARG A 99 -1.50 -9.96 1.83
N GLU A 100 -0.81 -10.97 1.32
CA GLU A 100 0.17 -11.75 2.09
C GLU A 100 1.37 -10.90 2.53
N ALA A 101 1.88 -10.02 1.66
CA ALA A 101 3.02 -9.16 1.94
C ALA A 101 2.68 -8.00 2.89
N PHE A 102 1.48 -7.46 2.77
CA PHE A 102 0.97 -6.33 3.52
C PHE A 102 0.41 -6.82 4.85
N GLY A 103 -0.73 -7.51 4.84
CA GLY A 103 -1.49 -7.90 6.03
C GLY A 103 -1.00 -9.17 6.73
N GLY A 104 -0.19 -9.99 6.06
CA GLY A 104 0.12 -11.35 6.54
C GLY A 104 -1.10 -12.29 6.46
N MET A 105 -2.05 -11.96 5.58
CA MET A 105 -3.32 -12.66 5.36
C MET A 105 -3.27 -13.49 4.09
#